data_AF-A0A177ELP8-F1
#
_entry.id   AF-A0A177ELP8-F1
#
_cell.length_a   1.000
_cell.length_b   1.000
_cell.length_c   1.000
_cell.angle_alpha   90.00
_cell.angle_beta   90.00
_cell.angle_gamma   90.00
#
_symmetry.space_group_name_H-M   'P 1'
#
loop_
_entity.id
_entity.type
_entity.pdbx_description
1 polymer ?
#
loop_
_entity_poly.entity_id
_entity_poly.type
_entity_poly.pdbx_seq_one_letter_code
_entity_poly.pdbx_strand_id
1 'polypeptide(L)'
;MVVAANDWVLITAARGILKCVCMRRDIERTFNLPRIGALPVRLLLGAEMNRSLVLKSGVLEPSSELPSTSKHLLKKQKKTSPAFQLTSPNLPDLLSMYIEKNALPLSHEALAQILFHSAGYERVAVLDEYSSLVLGGVATARGTAHLYRIGGHCLEIHTLGALGHRTSLEAFSPLSFPAEGEKGSFLFVLAPRGSFSVPETVFLLKSAPGDMAVDFLLYHPAKEGLLPLFNVLMTEPRATLLDLRESFSREYQTRLGAIHPEMTKIGHSGFILTGTFLNTHLG
;
A
#
# COMPACT_ATOMS: atom_id res chain seq x y z
N MET A 1 -14.31 -5.35 20.64
CA MET A 1 -14.19 -6.24 19.46
C MET A 1 -13.13 -7.26 19.77
N VAL A 2 -13.40 -8.55 19.51
CA VAL A 2 -12.45 -9.64 19.72
C VAL A 2 -12.02 -10.20 18.39
N VAL A 3 -10.81 -10.78 18.32
CA VAL A 3 -10.28 -11.41 17.11
C VAL A 3 -11.07 -12.68 16.79
N ALA A 4 -11.62 -12.76 15.58
CA ALA A 4 -12.29 -13.93 15.03
C ALA A 4 -11.38 -14.74 14.07
N ALA A 5 -11.82 -15.95 13.73
CA ALA A 5 -11.03 -16.87 12.90
C ALA A 5 -10.79 -16.38 11.46
N ASN A 6 -11.64 -15.50 10.94
CA ASN A 6 -11.52 -14.94 9.59
C ASN A 6 -10.89 -13.55 9.56
N ASP A 7 -10.50 -13.01 10.72
CA ASP A 7 -9.98 -11.65 10.80
C ASP A 7 -8.55 -11.56 10.28
N TRP A 8 -8.22 -10.37 9.79
CA TRP A 8 -6.85 -9.92 9.67
C TRP A 8 -6.50 -9.04 10.86
N VAL A 9 -5.29 -9.22 11.39
CA VAL A 9 -4.85 -8.55 12.61
C VAL A 9 -3.45 -7.99 12.41
N LEU A 10 -3.26 -6.72 12.76
CA LEU A 10 -1.95 -6.11 12.93
C LEU A 10 -1.49 -6.26 14.38
N ILE A 11 -0.25 -6.70 14.54
CA ILE A 11 0.43 -6.77 15.81
C ILE A 11 1.39 -5.58 15.87
N THR A 12 1.08 -4.62 16.73
CA THR A 12 1.85 -3.38 16.88
C THR A 12 2.47 -3.32 18.25
N ALA A 13 3.74 -2.90 18.33
CA ALA A 13 4.44 -2.69 19.59
C ALA A 13 4.94 -1.25 19.70
N ALA A 14 5.56 -0.90 20.83
CA ALA A 14 6.04 0.46 21.10
C ALA A 14 7.11 1.01 20.13
N ARG A 15 7.57 0.20 19.17
CA ARG A 15 8.58 0.54 18.16
C ARG A 15 8.06 0.51 16.71
N GLY A 16 6.78 0.23 16.50
CA GLY A 16 6.20 0.09 15.16
C GLY A 16 5.46 -1.22 14.98
N ILE A 17 5.19 -1.55 13.72
CA ILE A 17 4.32 -2.66 13.35
C ILE A 17 5.17 -3.91 13.16
N LEU A 18 4.88 -4.94 13.95
CA LEU A 18 5.66 -6.17 13.92
C LEU A 18 5.22 -7.06 12.76
N LYS A 19 3.91 -7.30 12.62
CA LYS A 19 3.37 -8.28 11.68
C LYS A 19 1.89 -8.05 11.37
N CYS A 20 1.50 -8.31 10.13
CA CYS A 20 0.11 -8.52 9.72
C CYS A 20 -0.15 -10.02 9.61
N VAL A 21 -1.25 -10.49 10.21
CA VAL A 21 -1.60 -11.90 10.34
C VAL A 21 -2.99 -12.14 9.79
N CYS A 22 -3.14 -13.17 8.95
CA CYS A 22 -4.45 -13.66 8.55
C CYS A 22 -4.81 -14.83 9.44
N MET A 23 -5.81 -14.68 10.33
CA MET A 23 -6.16 -15.73 11.29
C MET A 23 -6.47 -17.04 10.58
N ARG A 24 -7.26 -17.02 9.50
CA ARG A 24 -7.65 -18.22 8.75
C ARG A 24 -6.45 -18.99 8.18
N ARG A 25 -5.41 -18.30 7.73
CA ARG A 25 -4.24 -18.90 7.08
C ARG A 25 -3.14 -19.26 8.08
N ASP A 26 -2.96 -18.42 9.09
CA ASP A 26 -1.79 -18.41 9.95
C ASP A 26 -2.06 -19.01 11.34
N ILE A 27 -3.27 -19.50 11.64
CA ILE A 27 -3.67 -19.97 12.99
C ILE A 27 -2.72 -20.99 13.63
N GLU A 28 -2.18 -21.92 12.84
CA GLU A 28 -1.26 -22.96 13.31
C GLU A 28 0.21 -22.49 13.37
N ARG A 29 0.49 -21.26 12.94
CA ARG A 29 1.85 -20.72 12.93
C ARG A 29 2.24 -20.19 14.31
N THR A 30 3.54 -20.23 14.56
CA THR A 30 4.15 -19.53 15.69
C THR A 30 5.13 -18.49 15.13
N PHE A 31 4.95 -17.22 15.52
CA PHE A 31 5.82 -16.14 15.08
C PHE A 31 6.83 -15.79 16.16
N ASN A 32 8.10 -15.69 15.77
CA ASN A 32 9.14 -15.15 16.62
C ASN A 32 9.15 -13.63 16.47
N LEU A 33 8.57 -12.94 17.44
CA LEU A 33 8.45 -11.50 17.44
C LEU A 33 9.58 -10.86 18.27
N PRO A 34 10.23 -9.79 17.79
CA PRO A 34 11.26 -9.09 18.54
C PRO A 34 10.73 -8.67 19.92
N ARG A 35 11.46 -9.05 20.98
CA ARG A 35 11.18 -8.74 22.41
C ARG A 35 9.97 -9.44 23.02
N ILE A 36 8.94 -9.79 22.25
CA ILE A 36 7.78 -10.56 22.74
C ILE A 36 8.14 -12.04 22.87
N GLY A 37 8.99 -12.55 21.96
CA GLY A 37 9.34 -13.98 21.89
C GLY A 37 8.45 -14.76 20.92
N ALA A 38 8.33 -16.07 21.14
CA ALA A 38 7.50 -16.94 20.33
C ALA A 38 6.01 -16.73 20.67
N LEU A 39 5.23 -16.28 19.70
CA LEU A 39 3.80 -16.04 19.81
C LEU A 39 3.04 -17.03 18.90
N PRO A 40 2.41 -18.08 19.47
CA PRO A 40 1.48 -18.92 18.74
C PRO A 40 0.26 -18.11 18.29
N VAL A 41 -0.04 -18.09 17.00
CA VAL A 41 -1.11 -17.25 16.42
C VAL A 41 -2.47 -17.63 16.97
N ARG A 42 -2.72 -18.91 17.23
CA ARG A 42 -3.95 -19.39 17.87
C ARG A 42 -4.30 -18.68 19.19
N LEU A 43 -3.33 -18.16 19.93
CA LEU A 43 -3.59 -17.42 21.17
C LEU A 43 -4.29 -16.08 20.91
N LEU A 44 -4.17 -15.54 19.70
CA LEU A 44 -4.84 -14.30 19.33
C LEU A 44 -6.36 -14.48 19.20
N LEU A 45 -6.85 -15.71 19.00
CA LEU A 45 -8.29 -15.95 18.84
C LEU A 45 -9.05 -15.58 20.13
N GLY A 46 -10.06 -14.73 20.01
CA GLY A 46 -10.81 -14.21 21.15
C GLY A 46 -10.11 -13.09 21.93
N ALA A 47 -8.86 -12.72 21.57
CA ALA A 47 -8.17 -11.62 22.20
C ALA A 47 -8.85 -10.28 21.88
N GLU A 48 -8.83 -9.34 22.84
CA GLU A 48 -9.42 -8.03 22.66
C GLU A 48 -8.59 -7.14 21.73
N MET A 49 -9.23 -6.58 20.72
CA MET A 49 -8.65 -5.58 19.82
C MET A 49 -8.54 -4.22 20.52
N ASN A 50 -7.56 -3.42 20.09
CA ASN A 50 -7.25 -2.08 20.59
C ASN A 50 -6.90 -2.02 22.09
N ARG A 51 -6.56 -3.17 22.70
CA ARG A 51 -6.07 -3.26 24.07
C ARG A 51 -4.59 -3.62 24.09
N SER A 52 -3.89 -3.05 25.07
CA SER A 52 -2.49 -3.42 25.34
C SER A 52 -2.46 -4.82 25.97
N LEU A 53 -1.73 -5.73 25.36
CA LEU A 53 -1.61 -7.14 25.74
C LEU A 53 -0.15 -7.47 26.07
N VAL A 54 0.04 -8.43 26.97
CA VAL A 54 1.34 -9.00 27.33
C VAL A 54 1.23 -10.51 27.25
N LEU A 55 2.26 -11.16 26.72
CA LEU A 55 2.39 -12.62 26.73
C LEU A 55 3.15 -13.05 27.98
N LYS A 56 2.49 -13.76 28.90
CA LYS A 56 3.12 -14.34 30.10
C LYS A 56 2.88 -15.83 30.12
N SER A 57 3.95 -16.63 30.17
CA SER A 57 3.87 -18.09 30.29
C SER A 57 2.92 -18.75 29.27
N GLY A 58 2.81 -18.20 28.05
CA GLY A 58 1.94 -18.71 27.00
C GLY A 58 0.47 -18.26 27.07
N VAL A 59 0.12 -17.34 27.97
CA VAL A 59 -1.22 -16.76 28.10
C VAL A 59 -1.17 -15.26 27.75
N LEU A 60 -2.19 -14.79 27.01
CA LEU A 60 -2.37 -13.37 26.72
C LEU A 60 -3.16 -12.72 27.85
N GLU A 61 -2.55 -11.73 28.48
CA GLU A 61 -3.17 -10.96 29.54
C GLU A 61 -3.24 -9.49 29.13
N PRO A 62 -4.31 -8.76 29.52
CA PRO A 62 -4.34 -7.32 29.37
C PRO A 62 -3.24 -6.68 30.22
N SER A 63 -2.53 -5.71 29.65
CA SER A 63 -1.56 -4.92 30.40
C SER A 63 -2.28 -4.09 31.46
N SER A 64 -1.93 -4.30 32.72
CA SER A 64 -2.46 -3.56 33.87
C SER A 64 -1.78 -2.21 34.10
N GLU A 65 -0.78 -1.86 33.28
CA GLU A 65 0.06 -0.68 33.53
C GLU A 65 -0.58 0.60 32.97
N LEU A 66 -0.96 1.52 33.87
CA LEU A 66 -1.24 2.92 33.53
C LEU A 66 0.03 3.57 32.95
N PRO A 67 -0.07 4.38 31.89
CA PRO A 67 1.09 5.04 31.31
C PRO A 67 1.70 6.02 32.32
N SER A 68 2.92 5.73 32.77
CA SER A 68 3.64 6.64 33.68
C SER A 68 4.03 7.94 32.95
N THR A 69 3.93 9.08 33.63
CA THR A 69 4.22 10.40 33.05
C THR A 69 5.72 10.69 32.91
N SER A 70 6.60 9.92 33.54
CA SER A 70 8.04 10.21 33.52
C SER A 70 8.75 9.54 32.34
N LYS A 71 9.51 10.33 31.56
CA LYS A 71 10.28 9.86 30.40
C LYS A 71 11.20 8.68 30.73
N HIS A 72 11.75 8.66 31.95
CA HIS A 72 12.65 7.61 32.41
C HIS A 72 11.91 6.29 32.68
N LEU A 73 10.72 6.34 33.29
CA LEU A 73 9.90 5.15 33.50
C LEU A 73 9.36 4.61 32.17
N LEU A 74 8.95 5.48 31.24
CA LEU A 74 8.57 5.07 29.88
C LEU A 74 9.73 4.36 29.15
N LYS A 75 10.98 4.82 29.33
CA LYS A 75 12.16 4.17 28.75
C LYS A 75 12.47 2.82 29.38
N LYS A 76 12.23 2.67 30.70
CA LYS A 76 12.38 1.38 31.42
C LYS A 76 11.26 0.40 31.06
N GLN A 77 9.99 0.83 31.07
CA GLN A 77 8.84 0.03 30.64
C GLN A 77 9.01 -0.52 29.22
N LYS A 78 9.46 0.32 28.27
CA LYS A 78 9.78 -0.11 26.89
C LYS A 78 10.86 -1.19 26.79
N LYS A 79 11.62 -1.46 27.86
CA LYS A 79 12.64 -2.50 27.93
C LYS A 79 12.16 -3.75 28.65
N THR A 80 11.33 -3.63 29.69
CA THR A 80 11.03 -4.73 30.63
C THR A 80 9.76 -5.50 30.31
N SER A 81 8.75 -4.87 29.69
CA SER A 81 7.47 -5.52 29.40
C SER A 81 7.13 -5.28 27.92
N PRO A 82 7.27 -6.27 27.02
CA PRO A 82 7.00 -6.11 25.60
C PRO A 82 5.48 -6.12 25.35
N ALA A 83 4.79 -5.09 25.84
CA ALA A 83 3.38 -4.91 25.55
C ALA A 83 3.19 -4.66 24.05
N PHE A 84 2.13 -5.24 23.50
CA PHE A 84 1.73 -5.06 22.12
C PHE A 84 0.23 -4.85 22.03
N GLN A 85 -0.25 -4.38 20.89
CA GLN A 85 -1.65 -4.13 20.60
C GLN A 85 -2.05 -4.87 19.34
N LEU A 86 -3.31 -5.29 19.31
CA LEU A 86 -3.95 -5.88 18.14
C LEU A 86 -4.88 -4.84 17.53
N THR A 87 -4.68 -4.52 16.26
CA THR A 87 -5.54 -3.56 15.54
C THR A 87 -5.99 -4.16 14.22
N SER A 88 -7.11 -3.66 13.68
CA SER A 88 -7.53 -4.04 12.33
C SER A 88 -6.59 -3.38 11.32
N PRO A 89 -6.14 -4.11 10.28
CA PRO A 89 -5.30 -3.52 9.27
C PRO A 89 -5.98 -2.35 8.56
N ASN A 90 -5.22 -1.29 8.36
CA ASN A 90 -5.56 -0.19 7.48
C ASN A 90 -4.37 0.09 6.54
N LEU A 91 -4.63 0.83 5.47
CA LEU A 91 -3.63 1.06 4.43
C LEU A 91 -2.38 1.81 4.95
N PRO A 92 -2.50 2.92 5.71
CA PRO A 92 -1.34 3.58 6.29
C PRO A 92 -0.46 2.67 7.15
N ASP A 93 -1.08 1.83 7.99
CA ASP A 93 -0.34 0.91 8.86
C ASP A 93 0.36 -0.18 8.05
N LEU A 94 -0.32 -0.77 7.05
CA LEU A 94 0.29 -1.75 6.17
C LEU A 94 1.49 -1.16 5.43
N LEU A 95 1.34 0.04 4.85
CA LEU A 95 2.44 0.72 4.18
C LEU A 95 3.61 0.98 5.15
N SER A 96 3.33 1.49 6.35
CA SER A 96 4.35 1.75 7.37
C SER A 96 5.11 0.48 7.74
N MET A 97 4.42 -0.66 7.85
CA MET A 97 5.05 -1.96 8.09
C MET A 97 6.04 -2.35 6.98
N TYR A 98 5.70 -2.10 5.70
CA TYR A 98 6.59 -2.42 4.58
C TYR A 98 7.80 -1.46 4.49
N ILE A 99 7.59 -0.17 4.78
CA ILE A 99 8.65 0.84 4.86
C ILE A 99 9.63 0.50 6.00
N GLU A 100 9.13 0.19 7.21
CA GLU A 100 9.96 -0.15 8.38
C GLU A 100 10.83 -1.39 8.13
N LYS A 101 10.35 -2.33 7.31
CA LYS A 101 11.08 -3.55 6.93
C LYS A 101 12.04 -3.33 5.76
N ASN A 102 12.13 -2.11 5.24
CA ASN A 102 12.86 -1.77 4.01
C ASN A 102 12.49 -2.70 2.85
N ALA A 103 11.23 -3.16 2.83
CA ALA A 103 10.77 -4.17 1.89
C ALA A 103 10.39 -3.52 0.55
N LEU A 104 9.90 -2.28 0.60
CA LEU A 104 9.32 -1.58 -0.54
C LEU A 104 9.69 -0.09 -0.51
N PRO A 105 10.21 0.47 -1.62
CA PRO A 105 10.54 1.89 -1.70
C PRO A 105 9.31 2.74 -2.06
N LEU A 106 8.13 2.42 -1.50
CA LEU A 106 6.87 3.16 -1.71
C LEU A 106 6.60 4.04 -0.50
N SER A 107 6.36 5.34 -0.71
CA SER A 107 6.10 6.31 0.36
C SER A 107 4.60 6.54 0.60
N HIS A 108 4.27 7.15 1.74
CA HIS A 108 2.88 7.54 2.07
C HIS A 108 2.35 8.57 1.09
N GLU A 109 3.19 9.50 0.66
CA GLU A 109 2.85 10.60 -0.23
C GLU A 109 2.59 10.11 -1.64
N ALA A 110 3.44 9.22 -2.16
CA ALA A 110 3.24 8.63 -3.47
C ALA A 110 1.97 7.78 -3.50
N LEU A 111 1.74 6.96 -2.46
CA LEU A 111 0.52 6.19 -2.36
C LEU A 111 -0.72 7.11 -2.28
N ALA A 112 -0.68 8.15 -1.44
CA ALA A 112 -1.78 9.11 -1.32
C ALA A 112 -2.11 9.79 -2.66
N GLN A 113 -1.10 10.12 -3.48
CA GLN A 113 -1.34 10.64 -4.83
C GLN A 113 -2.01 9.61 -5.72
N ILE A 114 -1.56 8.35 -5.71
CA ILE A 114 -2.21 7.28 -6.48
C ILE A 114 -3.68 7.14 -6.09
N LEU A 115 -3.96 7.15 -4.78
CA LEU A 115 -5.33 7.09 -4.26
C LEU A 115 -6.17 8.27 -4.75
N PHE A 116 -5.63 9.48 -4.63
CA PHE A 116 -6.33 10.70 -5.06
C PHE A 116 -6.70 10.66 -6.54
N HIS A 117 -5.75 10.26 -7.39
CA HIS A 117 -6.00 10.13 -8.83
C HIS A 117 -7.01 9.03 -9.13
N SER A 118 -6.89 7.86 -8.50
CA SER A 118 -7.78 6.74 -8.79
C SER A 118 -9.23 6.91 -8.33
N ALA A 119 -9.50 7.73 -7.32
CA ALA A 119 -10.85 7.91 -6.77
C ALA A 119 -11.88 8.42 -7.80
N GLY A 120 -11.45 9.17 -8.81
CA GLY A 120 -12.33 9.77 -9.83
C GLY A 120 -12.66 8.89 -11.03
N TYR A 121 -12.11 7.67 -11.10
CA TYR A 121 -12.22 6.84 -12.29
C TYR A 121 -13.19 5.67 -12.12
N GLU A 122 -14.02 5.48 -13.14
CA GLU A 122 -14.98 4.37 -13.19
C GLU A 122 -14.27 3.04 -13.44
N ARG A 123 -13.18 3.03 -14.21
CA ARG A 123 -12.38 1.83 -14.49
C ARG A 123 -10.92 2.11 -14.21
N VAL A 124 -10.27 1.18 -13.50
CA VAL A 124 -8.83 1.31 -13.21
C VAL A 124 -8.16 -0.02 -13.46
N ALA A 125 -7.10 -0.02 -14.26
CA ALA A 125 -6.23 -1.16 -14.45
C ALA A 125 -4.89 -0.90 -13.76
N VAL A 126 -4.49 -1.80 -12.86
CA VAL A 126 -3.33 -1.62 -11.99
C VAL A 126 -2.27 -2.68 -12.27
N LEU A 127 -1.05 -2.25 -12.61
CA LEU A 127 0.17 -3.05 -12.53
C LEU A 127 0.85 -2.74 -11.19
N ASP A 128 0.90 -3.72 -10.29
CA ASP A 128 1.43 -3.54 -8.92
C ASP A 128 2.49 -4.61 -8.59
N GLU A 129 3.74 -4.16 -8.45
CA GLU A 129 4.87 -4.99 -7.99
C GLU A 129 5.27 -4.70 -6.52
N TYR A 130 4.42 -3.98 -5.78
CA TYR A 130 4.62 -3.55 -4.39
C TYR A 130 3.75 -4.35 -3.41
N SER A 131 3.75 -5.69 -3.56
CA SER A 131 2.99 -6.61 -2.68
C SER A 131 1.50 -6.28 -2.56
N SER A 132 0.87 -5.91 -3.68
CA SER A 132 -0.54 -5.52 -3.73
C SER A 132 -0.90 -4.26 -2.90
N LEU A 133 0.08 -3.44 -2.47
CA LEU A 133 -0.16 -2.20 -1.72
C LEU A 133 -0.80 -1.12 -2.60
N VAL A 134 -0.33 -0.96 -3.84
CA VAL A 134 -0.88 0.03 -4.77
C VAL A 134 -2.31 -0.38 -5.15
N LEU A 135 -2.49 -1.66 -5.49
CA LEU A 135 -3.78 -2.25 -5.81
C LEU A 135 -4.76 -2.18 -4.63
N GLY A 136 -4.31 -2.51 -3.42
CA GLY A 136 -5.09 -2.38 -2.19
C GLY A 136 -5.44 -0.92 -1.88
N GLY A 137 -4.53 0.00 -2.18
CA GLY A 137 -4.74 1.43 -2.07
C GLY A 137 -5.84 1.94 -3.01
N VAL A 138 -5.73 1.62 -4.29
CA VAL A 138 -6.77 1.92 -5.30
C VAL A 138 -8.11 1.32 -4.89
N ALA A 139 -8.14 0.06 -4.47
CA ALA A 139 -9.37 -0.58 -4.00
C ALA A 139 -9.98 0.11 -2.77
N THR A 140 -9.16 0.68 -1.89
CA THR A 140 -9.63 1.45 -0.73
C THR A 140 -10.21 2.80 -1.14
N ALA A 141 -9.68 3.45 -2.18
CA ALA A 141 -10.16 4.74 -2.66
C ALA A 141 -11.50 4.64 -3.42
N ARG A 142 -11.66 3.64 -4.29
CA ARG A 142 -12.82 3.53 -5.20
C ARG A 142 -13.63 2.23 -5.11
N GLY A 143 -13.22 1.28 -4.28
CA GLY A 143 -13.78 -0.07 -4.27
C GLY A 143 -13.19 -0.99 -5.34
N THR A 144 -13.78 -2.18 -5.49
CA THR A 144 -13.27 -3.25 -6.37
C THR A 144 -14.06 -3.44 -7.67
N ALA A 145 -15.18 -2.72 -7.84
CA ALA A 145 -15.94 -2.76 -9.09
C ALA A 145 -15.08 -2.20 -10.24
N HIS A 146 -15.01 -2.90 -11.37
CA HIS A 146 -14.20 -2.50 -12.53
C HIS A 146 -12.73 -2.14 -12.16
N LEU A 147 -12.18 -2.86 -11.17
CA LEU A 147 -10.76 -2.80 -10.82
C LEU A 147 -10.08 -4.02 -11.45
N TYR A 148 -9.22 -3.74 -12.41
CA TYR A 148 -8.52 -4.77 -13.15
C TYR A 148 -7.06 -4.83 -12.71
N ARG A 149 -6.48 -6.02 -12.80
CA ARG A 149 -5.07 -6.24 -12.51
C ARG A 149 -4.31 -6.55 -13.78
N ILE A 150 -3.25 -5.79 -14.05
CA ILE A 150 -2.36 -6.00 -15.19
C ILE A 150 -1.25 -6.96 -14.75
N GLY A 151 -1.30 -8.19 -15.24
CA GLY A 151 -0.25 -9.19 -15.04
C GLY A 151 0.08 -9.59 -13.59
N GLY A 152 1.22 -10.27 -13.46
CA GLY A 152 1.84 -10.71 -12.20
C GLY A 152 1.38 -12.09 -11.71
N HIS A 153 2.31 -12.81 -11.07
CA HIS A 153 2.07 -14.13 -10.45
C HIS A 153 1.51 -14.08 -9.03
N CYS A 154 1.20 -12.91 -8.49
CA CYS A 154 1.00 -12.77 -7.04
C CYS A 154 -0.17 -13.60 -6.51
N LEU A 155 0.21 -14.73 -5.89
CA LEU A 155 -0.45 -15.42 -4.79
C LEU A 155 -0.71 -14.48 -3.59
N GLU A 156 -0.10 -13.30 -3.59
CA GLU A 156 -0.12 -12.31 -2.51
C GLU A 156 -1.16 -11.20 -2.72
N ILE A 157 -2.41 -11.57 -2.99
CA ILE A 157 -3.57 -10.65 -2.90
C ILE A 157 -3.98 -10.43 -1.42
N HIS A 158 -3.03 -10.65 -0.51
CA HIS A 158 -3.19 -10.62 0.93
C HIS A 158 -3.48 -9.22 1.44
N THR A 159 -2.91 -8.19 0.81
CA THR A 159 -3.16 -6.80 1.17
C THR A 159 -4.62 -6.42 0.93
N LEU A 160 -5.23 -6.84 -0.18
CA LEU A 160 -6.67 -6.62 -0.42
C LEU A 160 -7.51 -7.30 0.66
N GLY A 161 -7.22 -8.57 0.96
CA GLY A 161 -7.91 -9.29 2.03
C GLY A 161 -7.74 -8.62 3.40
N ALA A 162 -6.53 -8.14 3.71
CA ALA A 162 -6.24 -7.42 4.94
C ALA A 162 -7.02 -6.11 5.07
N LEU A 163 -7.30 -5.45 3.94
CA LEU A 163 -8.10 -4.24 3.84
C LEU A 163 -9.61 -4.51 3.73
N GLY A 164 -10.04 -5.78 3.82
CA GLY A 164 -11.45 -6.17 3.74
C GLY A 164 -12.04 -6.25 2.33
N HIS A 165 -11.20 -6.20 1.30
CA HIS A 165 -11.63 -6.28 -0.10
C HIS A 165 -11.68 -7.72 -0.61
N ARG A 166 -12.41 -7.93 -1.71
CA ARG A 166 -12.43 -9.21 -2.42
C ARG A 166 -11.02 -9.54 -2.91
N THR A 167 -10.56 -10.75 -2.63
CA THR A 167 -9.23 -11.24 -3.04
C THR A 167 -9.20 -11.77 -4.47
N SER A 168 -10.33 -11.75 -5.18
CA SER A 168 -10.42 -12.12 -6.60
C SER A 168 -10.77 -10.87 -7.39
N LEU A 169 -9.92 -10.55 -8.36
CA LEU A 169 -10.08 -9.45 -9.30
C LEU A 169 -9.92 -9.97 -10.72
N GLU A 170 -10.52 -9.27 -11.66
CA GLU A 170 -10.41 -9.58 -13.08
C GLU A 170 -9.01 -9.22 -13.60
N ALA A 171 -8.44 -10.09 -14.42
CA ALA A 171 -7.18 -9.82 -15.08
C ALA A 171 -7.43 -8.90 -16.27
N PHE A 172 -6.67 -7.79 -16.33
CA PHE A 172 -6.60 -6.98 -17.53
C PHE A 172 -5.70 -7.66 -18.55
N SER A 173 -6.22 -7.85 -19.75
CA SER A 173 -5.45 -8.31 -20.91
C SER A 173 -5.68 -7.32 -22.04
N PRO A 174 -4.61 -6.65 -22.52
CA PRO A 174 -4.69 -5.72 -23.66
C PRO A 174 -5.35 -6.32 -24.90
N LEU A 175 -5.22 -7.64 -25.08
CA LEU A 175 -5.69 -8.36 -26.26
C LEU A 175 -7.15 -8.85 -26.15
N SER A 176 -7.71 -8.90 -24.94
CA SER A 176 -9.03 -9.49 -24.72
C SER A 176 -9.97 -8.56 -23.96
N PHE A 177 -9.60 -7.29 -23.79
CA PHE A 177 -10.49 -6.32 -23.18
C PHE A 177 -11.63 -6.01 -24.16
N PRO A 178 -12.90 -6.05 -23.73
CA PRO A 178 -14.04 -5.83 -24.62
C PRO A 178 -13.93 -4.44 -25.28
N ALA A 179 -13.85 -4.43 -26.61
CA ALA A 179 -13.69 -3.21 -27.41
C ALA A 179 -14.97 -2.38 -27.52
N GLU A 180 -16.13 -2.94 -27.14
CA GLU A 180 -17.43 -2.36 -27.48
C GLU A 180 -18.26 -1.94 -26.26
N GLY A 181 -18.72 -0.68 -26.29
CA GLY A 181 -19.93 -0.24 -25.60
C GLY A 181 -19.75 0.39 -24.20
N GLU A 182 -18.60 0.22 -23.58
CA GLU A 182 -18.39 0.66 -22.21
C GLU A 182 -17.92 2.13 -22.13
N LYS A 183 -18.88 3.07 -22.16
CA LYS A 183 -18.64 4.47 -21.79
C LYS A 183 -18.13 4.55 -20.34
N GLY A 184 -17.20 5.44 -20.04
CA GLY A 184 -16.67 5.64 -18.70
C GLY A 184 -15.25 6.21 -18.72
N SER A 185 -14.75 6.73 -17.59
CA SER A 185 -13.37 7.16 -17.45
C SER A 185 -12.45 5.97 -17.14
N PHE A 186 -11.26 5.94 -17.74
CA PHE A 186 -10.31 4.83 -17.58
C PHE A 186 -8.95 5.35 -17.14
N LEU A 187 -8.37 4.71 -16.12
CA LEU A 187 -7.04 5.03 -15.61
C LEU A 187 -6.14 3.79 -15.61
N PHE A 188 -4.94 3.94 -16.15
CA PHE A 188 -3.85 3.00 -15.88
C PHE A 188 -3.01 3.46 -14.69
N VAL A 189 -2.84 2.60 -13.69
CA VAL A 189 -1.92 2.81 -12.56
C VAL A 189 -0.78 1.82 -12.67
N LEU A 190 0.42 2.28 -12.99
CA LEU A 190 1.56 1.43 -13.26
C LEU A 190 2.67 1.68 -12.23
N ALA A 191 2.92 0.68 -11.39
CA ALA A 191 3.95 0.71 -10.35
C ALA A 191 4.82 -0.56 -10.42
N PRO A 192 5.68 -0.69 -11.46
CA PRO A 192 6.71 -1.71 -11.49
C PRO A 192 7.84 -1.37 -10.51
N ARG A 193 8.49 -2.40 -9.99
CA ARG A 193 9.67 -2.27 -9.13
C ARG A 193 10.94 -2.02 -9.94
N GLY A 194 10.96 -2.53 -11.18
CA GLY A 194 12.03 -2.31 -12.15
C GLY A 194 11.79 -1.10 -13.05
N SER A 195 12.67 -0.93 -14.04
CA SER A 195 12.50 0.06 -15.09
C SER A 195 11.30 -0.26 -15.97
N PHE A 196 10.57 0.77 -16.41
CA PHE A 196 9.53 0.61 -17.41
C PHE A 196 10.10 0.12 -18.74
N SER A 197 9.53 -0.95 -19.29
CA SER A 197 9.68 -1.30 -20.69
C SER A 197 8.88 -0.28 -21.51
N VAL A 198 9.58 0.65 -22.16
CA VAL A 198 8.95 1.73 -22.94
C VAL A 198 8.01 1.15 -24.02
N PRO A 199 8.40 0.15 -24.83
CA PRO A 199 7.52 -0.41 -25.85
C PRO A 199 6.26 -1.04 -25.25
N GLU A 200 6.39 -1.81 -24.17
CA GLU A 200 5.25 -2.46 -23.51
C GLU A 200 4.31 -1.43 -22.87
N THR A 201 4.86 -0.37 -22.27
CA THR A 201 4.06 0.67 -21.63
C THR A 201 3.28 1.47 -22.68
N VAL A 202 3.93 1.85 -23.79
CA VAL A 202 3.25 2.53 -24.90
C VAL A 202 2.22 1.61 -25.56
N PHE A 203 2.53 0.33 -25.73
CA PHE A 203 1.57 -0.66 -26.22
C PHE A 203 0.35 -0.76 -25.31
N LEU A 204 0.56 -0.81 -23.99
CA LEU A 204 -0.51 -0.87 -23.01
C LEU A 204 -1.42 0.37 -23.07
N LEU A 205 -0.84 1.58 -23.15
CA LEU A 205 -1.60 2.82 -23.30
C LEU A 205 -2.41 2.85 -24.61
N LYS A 206 -1.85 2.32 -25.71
CA LYS A 206 -2.53 2.17 -27.01
C LYS A 206 -3.61 1.08 -27.02
N SER A 207 -3.53 0.12 -26.10
CA SER A 207 -4.47 -1.00 -26.00
C SER A 207 -5.65 -0.68 -25.09
N ALA A 208 -5.82 0.58 -24.72
CA ALA A 208 -6.99 0.99 -23.98
C ALA A 208 -8.27 0.72 -24.78
N PRO A 209 -9.39 0.39 -24.10
CA PRO A 209 -10.64 0.09 -24.78
C PRO A 209 -11.24 1.31 -25.46
N GLY A 210 -11.70 1.13 -26.70
CA GLY A 210 -12.50 2.12 -27.43
C GLY A 210 -11.76 3.39 -27.83
N ASP A 211 -12.50 4.31 -28.45
CA ASP A 211 -12.01 5.58 -28.99
C ASP A 211 -11.95 6.70 -27.93
N MET A 212 -11.60 6.34 -26.69
CA MET A 212 -11.58 7.26 -25.55
C MET A 212 -10.17 7.74 -25.18
N ALA A 213 -10.11 8.93 -24.58
CA ALA A 213 -8.92 9.39 -23.89
C ALA A 213 -8.72 8.57 -22.60
N VAL A 214 -7.47 8.19 -22.33
CA VAL A 214 -7.12 7.33 -21.20
C VAL A 214 -6.07 8.01 -20.37
N ASP A 215 -6.39 8.20 -19.11
CA ASP A 215 -5.44 8.78 -18.18
C ASP A 215 -4.50 7.69 -17.66
N PHE A 216 -3.29 8.10 -17.31
CA PHE A 216 -2.30 7.20 -16.74
C PHE A 216 -1.55 7.86 -15.59
N LEU A 217 -1.13 7.02 -14.66
CA LEU A 217 -0.27 7.36 -13.54
C LEU A 217 0.80 6.28 -13.42
N LEU A 218 2.05 6.66 -13.64
CA LEU A 218 3.20 5.80 -13.47
C LEU A 218 4.00 6.22 -12.25
N TYR A 219 4.30 5.25 -11.39
CA TYR A 219 5.13 5.44 -10.21
C TYR A 219 6.49 4.77 -10.38
N HIS A 220 7.56 5.46 -9.96
CA HIS A 220 8.89 4.86 -9.84
C HIS A 220 9.66 5.50 -8.67
N PRO A 221 10.46 4.75 -7.90
CA PRO A 221 11.22 5.30 -6.78
C PRO A 221 12.37 6.24 -7.23
N ALA A 222 12.86 6.08 -8.46
CA ALA A 222 13.93 6.87 -9.06
C ALA A 222 13.48 7.60 -10.33
N LYS A 223 13.88 8.86 -10.52
CA LYS A 223 13.49 9.67 -11.68
C LYS A 223 13.93 9.03 -12.99
N GLU A 224 15.13 8.44 -12.98
CA GLU A 224 15.78 7.80 -14.12
C GLU A 224 14.96 6.64 -14.69
N GLY A 225 14.14 5.98 -13.85
CA GLY A 225 13.24 4.93 -14.32
C GLY A 225 12.07 5.43 -15.16
N LEU A 226 11.70 6.70 -15.04
CA LEU A 226 10.61 7.32 -15.81
C LEU A 226 11.11 8.15 -17.00
N LEU A 227 12.34 8.67 -16.95
CA LEU A 227 12.86 9.58 -17.99
C LEU A 227 12.84 9.01 -19.42
N PRO A 228 13.22 7.74 -19.68
CA PRO A 228 13.16 7.18 -21.03
C PRO A 228 11.74 7.19 -21.60
N LEU A 229 10.75 6.78 -20.78
CA LEU A 229 9.36 6.78 -21.17
C LEU A 229 8.82 8.20 -21.35
N PHE A 230 9.14 9.11 -20.41
CA PHE A 230 8.74 10.51 -20.50
C PHE A 230 9.21 11.16 -21.80
N ASN A 231 10.49 10.96 -22.18
CA ASN A 231 11.04 11.50 -23.42
C ASN A 231 10.34 10.95 -24.67
N VAL A 232 9.98 9.66 -24.67
CA VAL A 232 9.21 9.06 -25.78
C VAL A 232 7.79 9.64 -25.83
N LEU A 233 7.11 9.76 -24.68
CA LEU A 233 5.77 10.35 -24.61
C LEU A 233 5.76 11.83 -25.03
N MET A 234 6.81 12.60 -24.74
CA MET A 234 6.95 13.98 -25.22
C MET A 234 6.99 14.10 -26.75
N THR A 235 7.37 13.02 -27.45
CA THR A 235 7.37 12.97 -28.93
C THR A 235 6.14 12.28 -29.53
N GLU A 236 5.30 11.67 -28.70
CA GLU A 236 4.11 10.96 -29.13
C GLU A 236 2.92 11.95 -29.18
N PRO A 237 2.39 12.29 -30.36
CA PRO A 237 1.34 13.32 -30.50
C PRO A 237 0.03 12.98 -29.77
N ARG A 238 -0.17 11.70 -29.44
CA ARG A 238 -1.33 11.21 -28.67
C ARG A 238 -1.19 11.43 -27.17
N ALA A 239 0.03 11.63 -26.67
CA ALA A 239 0.29 11.86 -25.26
C ALA A 239 0.20 13.35 -24.95
N THR A 240 -0.69 13.72 -24.02
CA THR A 240 -0.95 15.12 -23.65
C THR A 240 -0.94 15.25 -22.14
N LEU A 241 -0.85 16.50 -21.65
CA LEU A 241 -0.90 16.83 -20.22
C LEU A 241 0.14 16.06 -19.36
N LEU A 242 1.32 15.83 -19.94
CA LEU A 242 2.40 15.13 -19.26
C LEU A 242 2.90 15.96 -18.07
N ASP A 243 2.91 15.35 -16.88
CA ASP A 243 3.43 15.94 -15.64
C ASP A 243 4.31 14.92 -14.92
N LEU A 244 5.61 15.23 -14.80
CA LEU A 244 6.58 14.44 -14.04
C LEU A 244 6.93 15.21 -12.76
N ARG A 245 6.51 14.69 -11.61
CA ARG A 245 6.66 15.35 -10.32
C ARG A 245 7.23 14.45 -9.23
N GLU A 246 7.82 15.10 -8.25
CA GLU A 246 8.22 14.53 -6.98
C GLU A 246 7.42 15.21 -5.87
N SER A 247 7.24 14.54 -4.75
CA SER A 247 6.63 15.15 -3.57
C SER A 247 7.46 14.96 -2.32
N PHE A 248 7.35 15.92 -1.42
CA PHE A 248 8.13 15.95 -0.20
C PHE A 248 7.17 16.12 0.96
N SER A 249 7.33 15.30 1.99
CA SER A 249 6.71 15.52 3.28
C SER A 249 7.79 15.67 4.34
N ARG A 250 7.41 16.34 5.42
CA ARG A 250 8.26 16.49 6.59
C ARG A 250 7.42 16.34 7.83
N GLU A 251 7.73 15.31 8.61
CA GLU A 251 7.11 15.11 9.91
C GLU A 251 7.74 16.03 10.96
N TYR A 252 6.90 16.53 11.85
CA TYR A 252 7.30 17.41 12.95
C TYR A 252 7.02 16.72 14.28
N GLN A 253 7.99 16.81 15.20
CA GLN A 253 7.74 16.55 16.60
C GLN A 253 6.84 17.66 17.14
N THR A 254 5.66 17.33 17.65
CA THR A 254 4.67 18.32 18.11
C THR A 254 4.60 18.45 19.64
N ARG A 255 5.63 18.00 20.35
CA ARG A 255 5.68 18.16 21.82
C ARG A 255 5.78 19.63 22.18
N LEU A 256 4.93 20.08 23.10
CA LEU A 256 4.93 21.46 23.59
C LEU A 256 6.34 21.86 24.06
N GLY A 257 6.84 22.99 23.57
CA GLY A 257 8.19 23.49 23.86
C GLY A 257 9.34 22.79 23.13
N ALA A 258 9.05 21.85 22.22
CA ALA A 258 10.05 21.12 21.43
C ALA A 258 9.52 20.80 20.03
N ILE A 259 9.03 21.83 19.32
CA ILE A 259 8.56 21.71 17.94
C ILE A 259 9.74 21.80 17.00
N HIS A 260 10.07 20.70 16.35
CA HIS A 260 11.12 20.65 15.32
C HIS A 260 10.82 19.52 14.34
N PRO A 261 11.36 19.57 13.11
CA PRO A 261 11.27 18.44 12.19
C PRO A 261 11.95 17.19 12.75
N GLU A 262 11.42 16.01 12.42
CA GLU A 262 12.12 14.76 12.72
C GLU A 262 13.39 14.65 11.85
N MET A 263 14.53 14.34 12.48
CA MET A 263 15.85 14.36 11.83
C MET A 263 16.22 13.04 11.13
N THR A 264 15.38 12.00 11.24
CA THR A 264 15.75 10.61 10.91
C THR A 264 15.03 10.02 9.71
N LYS A 265 14.16 10.78 9.02
CA LYS A 265 13.39 10.25 7.89
C LYS A 265 13.94 10.72 6.54
N ILE A 266 14.04 9.76 5.64
CA ILE A 266 14.47 9.93 4.25
C ILE A 266 13.35 10.67 3.50
N GLY A 267 13.71 11.76 2.81
CA GLY A 267 12.74 12.72 2.26
C GLY A 267 12.22 12.44 0.85
N HIS A 268 12.57 11.33 0.20
CA HIS A 268 12.12 11.06 -1.17
C HIS A 268 10.85 10.19 -1.18
N SER A 269 9.79 10.68 -1.82
CA SER A 269 8.54 9.93 -2.00
C SER A 269 8.57 9.01 -3.24
N GLY A 270 9.57 9.19 -4.10
CA GLY A 270 9.60 8.68 -5.47
C GLY A 270 9.02 9.70 -6.45
N PHE A 271 8.88 9.28 -7.69
CA PHE A 271 8.45 10.11 -8.80
C PHE A 271 7.15 9.57 -9.38
N ILE A 272 6.27 10.48 -9.75
CA ILE A 272 5.01 10.17 -10.42
C ILE A 272 5.00 10.89 -11.76
N LEU A 273 4.76 10.12 -12.82
CA LEU A 273 4.47 10.62 -14.16
C LEU A 273 2.97 10.43 -14.42
N THR A 274 2.26 11.52 -14.67
CA THR A 274 0.85 11.48 -15.11
C THR A 274 0.69 12.04 -16.51
N GLY A 275 -0.39 11.68 -17.18
CA GLY A 275 -0.80 12.26 -18.45
C GLY A 275 -2.05 11.61 -19.01
N THR A 276 -2.46 12.07 -20.18
CA THR A 276 -3.62 11.57 -20.92
C THR A 276 -3.16 11.07 -22.29
N PHE A 277 -3.53 9.83 -22.63
CA PHE A 277 -3.26 9.22 -23.91
C PHE A 277 -4.54 9.21 -24.77
N LEU A 278 -4.49 9.86 -25.93
CA LEU A 278 -5.61 9.94 -26.86
C LEU A 278 -5.63 8.70 -27.76
N ASN A 279 -6.65 7.84 -27.63
CA ASN A 279 -6.76 6.64 -28.45
C ASN A 279 -7.40 6.87 -29.83
N THR A 280 -7.76 8.11 -30.16
CA THR A 280 -8.44 8.41 -31.41
C THR A 280 -7.58 7.98 -32.60
N HIS A 281 -8.20 7.28 -33.54
CA HIS A 281 -7.67 7.15 -34.89
C HIS A 281 -7.63 8.54 -35.52
N LEU A 282 -6.54 9.28 -35.28
CA LEU A 282 -6.19 10.45 -36.08
C LEU A 282 -5.92 9.92 -37.49
N GLY A 283 -6.97 9.98 -38.33
CA GLY A 283 -6.94 9.60 -39.74
C GLY A 283 -6.10 10.54 -40.58
#